data_AF-A0A395I9Z4-F1
#
_entry.id   AF-A0A395I9Z4-F1
#
_cell.length_a   1.000
_cell.length_b   1.000
_cell.length_c   1.000
_cell.angle_alpha   90.00
_cell.angle_beta   90.00
_cell.angle_gamma   90.00
#
_symmetry.space_group_name_H-M   'P 1'
#
loop_
_entity.id
_entity.type
_entity.pdbx_description
1 polymer ?
#
loop_
_entity_poly.entity_id
_entity_poly.type
_entity_poly.pdbx_seq_one_letter_code
_entity_poly.pdbx_strand_id
1 'polypeptide(L)'
;MKVMLIACEPCRQRKRKCDRAYPSCSLCQKTARPCCYAIYRVTETAQNQKPRALVNDGHRERSLKSISPDSWEAVSDQLYLAWAVQSPAIPESYPIAPRWYMPRLIKHFLDCHNVSQVPMNANCSAYKLQTVWLRSAMSDPCLFHATLFVGSSNFDLCRGQKQSTITLYHYNELIQMVKKRLSDPSTALDDRTIASITPLALFANLHGDRVSADVHRAGLEKIVLLKGGLDKLGLDGLVASLVYVNGIISNIIFDLGWGSSSYLQHLPPLGLEERILSTPVSDDSTCSIMSLFYYVQQLKLQFMAQSPTAAWHHDTLQGSTMPSSTTNNPIYQCCYLAFRIFQMIVLGGPSASNLAEKLDAMAQELRDALALTEDEIWLRSFPSSLTWACITGAAASSDPQARAWFYFRTAAAVGLLDVVGDLSFLEDLSLHFTWLRSLRWEAIQLNAKAL
;
A
#
# COMPACT_ATOMS: atom_id res chain seq x y z
N MET A 1 9.82 -29.42 -10.42
CA MET A 1 11.01 -28.80 -9.78
C MET A 1 11.81 -29.86 -9.03
N LYS A 2 13.04 -30.18 -9.43
CA LYS A 2 13.96 -31.01 -8.64
C LYS A 2 14.82 -30.08 -7.77
N VAL A 3 14.57 -30.05 -6.45
CA VAL A 3 15.44 -29.34 -5.51
C VAL A 3 16.67 -30.20 -5.26
N MET A 4 17.81 -29.85 -5.87
CA MET A 4 19.09 -30.46 -5.50
C MET A 4 19.66 -29.72 -4.29
N LEU A 5 19.71 -30.41 -3.15
CA LEU A 5 20.42 -29.91 -1.97
C LEU A 5 21.93 -29.79 -2.29
N ILE A 6 22.47 -28.58 -2.17
CA ILE A 6 23.91 -28.33 -2.21
C ILE A 6 24.53 -28.82 -0.88
N ALA A 7 25.86 -28.98 -0.83
CA ALA A 7 26.58 -29.19 0.43
C ALA A 7 26.22 -28.11 1.47
N CYS A 8 26.05 -28.50 2.74
CA CYS A 8 25.77 -27.56 3.83
C CYS A 8 26.90 -26.53 3.97
N GLU A 9 26.56 -25.33 4.45
CA GLU A 9 27.49 -24.19 4.54
C GLU A 9 28.76 -24.49 5.35
N PRO A 10 28.70 -25.19 6.51
CA PRO A 10 29.90 -25.54 7.27
C PRO A 10 30.87 -26.47 6.52
N CYS A 11 30.33 -27.39 5.70
CA CYS A 11 31.15 -28.27 4.87
C CYS A 11 31.70 -27.53 3.64
N ARG A 12 30.91 -26.62 3.06
CA ARG A 12 31.31 -25.78 1.92
C ARG A 12 32.48 -24.87 2.27
N GLN A 13 32.37 -24.12 3.37
CA GLN A 13 33.41 -23.20 3.84
C GLN A 13 34.74 -23.92 4.13
N ARG A 14 34.66 -25.14 4.66
CA ARG A 14 35.84 -25.96 4.98
C ARG A 14 36.31 -26.84 3.82
N LYS A 15 35.68 -26.73 2.65
CA LYS A 15 35.95 -27.52 1.45
C LYS A 15 35.96 -29.04 1.74
N ARG A 16 35.04 -29.50 2.61
CA ARG A 16 34.87 -30.93 2.98
C ARG A 16 33.68 -31.55 2.25
N LYS A 17 33.74 -32.85 1.99
CA LYS A 17 32.64 -33.61 1.36
C LYS A 17 31.42 -33.66 2.29
N CYS A 18 30.26 -33.27 1.77
CA CYS A 18 28.97 -33.30 2.47
C CYS A 18 28.08 -34.38 1.87
N ASP A 19 27.53 -35.26 2.71
CA ASP A 19 26.58 -36.32 2.35
C ASP A 19 25.14 -35.80 2.16
N ARG A 20 24.89 -34.55 2.56
CA ARG A 20 23.64 -33.82 2.31
C ARG A 20 22.42 -34.40 3.05
N ALA A 21 22.65 -35.19 4.09
CA ALA A 21 21.57 -35.68 4.95
C ALA A 21 20.88 -34.50 5.67
N TYR A 22 19.55 -34.57 5.78
CA TYR A 22 18.71 -33.57 6.44
C TYR A 22 18.07 -34.20 7.69
N PRO A 23 18.00 -33.49 8.84
CA PRO A 23 18.27 -32.07 9.08
C PRO A 23 19.75 -31.71 9.28
N SER A 24 20.63 -32.68 9.48
CA SER A 24 22.08 -32.45 9.60
C SER A 24 22.87 -33.48 8.82
N CYS A 25 23.92 -33.03 8.13
CA CYS A 25 24.87 -33.91 7.45
C CYS A 25 25.68 -34.74 8.46
N SER A 26 26.12 -35.95 8.08
CA SER A 26 26.82 -36.86 9.01
C SER A 26 28.10 -36.24 9.59
N LEU A 27 28.78 -35.38 8.82
CA LEU A 27 30.00 -34.71 9.27
C LEU A 27 29.71 -33.63 10.33
N CYS A 28 28.66 -32.83 10.14
CA CYS A 28 28.21 -31.83 11.12
C CYS A 28 27.68 -32.49 12.38
N GLN A 29 26.96 -33.61 12.25
CA GLN A 29 26.44 -34.37 13.39
C GLN A 29 27.59 -34.96 14.23
N LYS A 30 28.58 -35.61 13.60
CA LYS A 30 29.75 -36.16 14.28
C LYS A 30 30.61 -35.09 14.97
N THR A 31 30.64 -33.88 14.42
CA THR A 31 31.43 -32.77 14.99
C THR A 31 30.61 -31.87 15.93
N ALA A 32 29.36 -32.24 16.23
CA ALA A 32 28.42 -31.47 17.04
C ALA A 32 28.30 -30.00 16.62
N ARG A 33 28.32 -29.73 15.31
CA ARG A 33 28.22 -28.38 14.74
C ARG A 33 26.85 -28.11 14.14
N PRO A 34 26.34 -26.86 14.20
CA PRO A 34 25.10 -26.50 13.53
C PRO A 34 25.23 -26.76 12.02
N CYS A 35 24.33 -27.57 11.46
CA CYS A 35 24.28 -27.85 10.04
C CYS A 35 23.22 -26.96 9.40
N CYS A 36 23.63 -26.13 8.44
CA CYS A 36 22.70 -25.24 7.73
C CYS A 36 22.89 -25.39 6.22
N TYR A 37 21.76 -25.51 5.51
CA TYR A 37 21.71 -25.51 4.05
C TYR A 37 21.19 -24.14 3.60
N ALA A 38 21.97 -23.42 2.80
CA ALA A 38 21.50 -22.19 2.18
C ALA A 38 20.51 -22.52 1.05
N ILE A 39 19.36 -21.84 1.02
CA ILE A 39 18.34 -22.00 -0.03
C ILE A 39 18.76 -21.13 -1.20
N TYR A 40 19.56 -21.67 -2.13
CA TYR A 40 19.82 -20.99 -3.40
C TYR A 40 18.77 -21.44 -4.43
N ARG A 41 18.06 -20.47 -5.01
CA ARG A 41 17.37 -20.68 -6.29
C ARG A 41 18.43 -20.63 -7.38
N VAL A 42 18.64 -21.74 -8.09
CA VAL A 42 19.46 -21.76 -9.30
C VAL A 42 18.51 -21.62 -10.47
N THR A 43 18.59 -20.49 -11.19
CA THR A 43 18.11 -20.41 -12.58
C THR A 43 19.10 -21.17 -13.45
N GLU A 44 18.62 -22.13 -14.23
CA GLU A 44 19.44 -22.84 -15.21
C GLU A 44 19.89 -21.84 -16.28
N THR A 45 21.17 -21.46 -16.27
CA THR A 45 21.81 -20.88 -17.45
C THR A 45 23.05 -21.70 -17.82
N ALA A 46 23.27 -21.72 -19.12
CA ALA A 46 23.97 -22.72 -19.87
C ALA A 46 25.47 -22.88 -19.52
N GLN A 47 25.95 -24.06 -19.90
CA GLN A 47 27.31 -24.54 -19.82
C GLN A 47 28.35 -23.59 -20.45
N ASN A 48 29.56 -23.65 -19.88
CA ASN A 48 30.84 -23.24 -20.46
C ASN A 48 31.10 -21.74 -20.67
N GLN A 49 31.89 -21.15 -19.76
CA GLN A 49 33.14 -20.43 -20.11
C GLN A 49 33.98 -20.15 -18.84
N LYS A 50 35.29 -20.41 -18.94
CA LYS A 50 36.30 -20.16 -17.88
C LYS A 50 36.47 -18.65 -17.63
N PRO A 51 36.78 -18.21 -16.40
CA PRO A 51 37.07 -16.81 -16.12
C PRO A 51 38.50 -16.47 -16.55
N ARG A 52 38.66 -15.47 -17.43
CA ARG A 52 39.93 -14.79 -17.63
C ARG A 52 39.78 -13.37 -17.09
N ALA A 53 40.55 -13.07 -16.05
CA ALA A 53 40.74 -11.74 -15.51
C ALA A 53 41.28 -10.81 -16.59
N LEU A 54 40.89 -9.53 -16.55
CA LEU A 54 41.76 -8.38 -16.83
C LEU A 54 41.08 -7.10 -16.34
N VAL A 55 41.84 -6.37 -15.53
CA VAL A 55 41.62 -5.01 -15.05
C VAL A 55 41.75 -4.04 -16.23
N ASN A 56 40.89 -3.02 -16.31
CA ASN A 56 41.35 -1.66 -16.63
C ASN A 56 40.29 -0.58 -16.33
N ASP A 57 40.72 0.40 -15.56
CA ASP A 57 40.13 1.74 -15.44
C ASP A 57 40.18 2.49 -16.78
N GLY A 58 39.16 3.31 -17.01
CA GLY A 58 39.12 4.23 -18.16
C GLY A 58 37.83 5.04 -18.21
N HIS A 59 37.91 6.27 -17.71
CA HIS A 59 36.91 7.33 -17.87
C HIS A 59 36.36 7.43 -19.30
N ARG A 60 35.03 7.45 -19.44
CA ARG A 60 34.38 8.03 -20.62
C ARG A 60 32.97 8.51 -20.28
N GLU A 61 32.83 9.83 -20.16
CA GLU A 61 31.56 10.53 -20.29
C GLU A 61 30.92 10.16 -21.64
N ARG A 62 29.66 9.73 -21.63
CA ARG A 62 28.88 9.59 -22.88
C ARG A 62 27.41 9.96 -22.66
N SER A 63 27.13 11.20 -23.01
CA SER A 63 25.94 11.73 -23.68
C SER A 63 24.65 10.90 -23.60
N LEU A 64 23.67 11.45 -22.87
CA LEU A 64 22.25 11.10 -22.91
C LEU A 64 21.69 11.35 -24.32
N LYS A 65 21.48 10.29 -25.11
CA LYS A 65 20.55 10.31 -26.25
C LYS A 65 19.75 9.02 -26.35
N SER A 66 18.42 9.21 -26.32
CA SER A 66 17.32 8.35 -26.81
C SER A 66 17.38 6.86 -26.47
N ILE A 67 16.63 6.46 -25.44
CA ILE A 67 16.31 5.05 -25.16
C ILE A 67 14.90 4.77 -25.72
N SER A 68 14.82 3.80 -26.65
CA SER A 68 13.60 3.24 -27.24
C SER A 68 12.88 2.29 -26.25
N PRO A 69 11.69 1.73 -26.56
CA PRO A 69 10.81 1.06 -25.60
C PRO A 69 11.29 -0.22 -24.90
N ASP A 70 12.57 -0.62 -25.04
CA ASP A 70 13.18 -1.72 -24.26
C ASP A 70 13.74 -1.22 -22.90
N SER A 71 13.20 -0.11 -22.39
CA SER A 71 13.71 0.62 -21.23
C SER A 71 13.37 -0.01 -19.88
N TRP A 72 12.36 -0.89 -19.82
CA TRP A 72 11.83 -1.38 -18.54
C TRP A 72 12.76 -2.33 -17.80
N GLU A 73 13.42 -3.23 -18.52
CA GLU A 73 14.39 -4.17 -17.95
C GLU A 73 15.63 -3.42 -17.46
N ALA A 74 16.09 -2.42 -18.22
CA ALA A 74 17.20 -1.56 -17.84
C ALA A 74 16.87 -0.63 -16.65
N VAL A 75 15.65 -0.10 -16.59
CA VAL A 75 15.14 0.69 -15.45
C VAL A 75 14.97 -0.20 -14.22
N SER A 76 14.40 -1.39 -14.37
CA SER A 76 14.27 -2.39 -13.31
C SER A 76 15.64 -2.81 -12.76
N ASP A 77 16.63 -3.06 -13.60
CA ASP A 77 17.99 -3.42 -13.20
C ASP A 77 18.69 -2.25 -12.48
N GLN A 78 18.52 -1.01 -12.95
CA GLN A 78 19.03 0.18 -12.26
C GLN A 78 18.35 0.40 -10.90
N LEU A 79 17.04 0.20 -10.81
CA LEU A 79 16.31 0.30 -9.55
C LEU A 79 16.65 -0.83 -8.58
N TYR A 80 16.83 -2.05 -9.07
CA TYR A 80 17.28 -3.19 -8.28
C TYR A 80 18.70 -2.98 -7.76
N LEU A 81 19.61 -2.44 -8.58
CA LEU A 81 20.96 -2.07 -8.16
C LEU A 81 20.95 -0.92 -7.14
N ALA A 82 20.12 0.12 -7.35
CA ALA A 82 19.95 1.21 -6.39
C ALA A 82 19.39 0.70 -5.05
N TRP A 83 18.37 -0.16 -5.10
CA TRP A 83 17.84 -0.87 -3.93
C TRP A 83 18.91 -1.73 -3.27
N ALA A 84 19.70 -2.52 -4.02
CA ALA A 84 20.73 -3.38 -3.47
C ALA A 84 21.89 -2.59 -2.83
N VAL A 85 22.24 -1.42 -3.38
CA VAL A 85 23.25 -0.50 -2.82
C VAL A 85 22.74 0.20 -1.56
N GLN A 86 21.44 0.52 -1.50
CA GLN A 86 20.83 1.18 -0.34
C GLN A 86 20.24 0.21 0.70
N SER A 87 20.11 -1.06 0.32
CA SER A 87 19.68 -2.16 1.18
C SER A 87 20.63 -2.20 2.37
N PRO A 88 20.11 -2.14 3.60
CA PRO A 88 20.97 -2.07 4.77
C PRO A 88 21.95 -3.25 4.77
N ALA A 89 23.23 -2.96 5.04
CA ALA A 89 24.13 -4.01 5.48
C ALA A 89 23.45 -4.71 6.65
N ILE A 90 23.20 -6.02 6.53
CA ILE A 90 22.55 -6.79 7.59
C ILE A 90 23.40 -6.56 8.85
N PRO A 91 22.87 -5.88 9.89
CA PRO A 91 23.66 -5.65 11.09
C PRO A 91 24.08 -7.01 11.66
N GLU A 92 25.25 -7.08 12.28
CA GLU A 92 25.75 -8.34 12.88
C GLU A 92 24.79 -8.90 13.94
N SER A 93 23.88 -8.06 14.49
CA SER A 93 22.84 -8.47 15.44
C SER A 93 21.60 -7.57 15.40
N TYR A 94 20.45 -8.09 15.81
CA TYR A 94 19.22 -7.30 16.00
C TYR A 94 19.33 -6.38 17.22
N PRO A 95 18.59 -5.25 17.26
CA PRO A 95 18.60 -4.32 18.40
C PRO A 95 17.91 -4.88 19.65
N ILE A 96 17.36 -6.11 19.57
CA ILE A 96 16.80 -6.87 20.68
C ILE A 96 17.27 -8.33 20.60
N ALA A 97 17.09 -9.10 21.68
CA ALA A 97 17.47 -10.50 21.74
C ALA A 97 16.83 -11.30 20.57
N PRO A 98 17.62 -12.00 19.73
CA PRO A 98 17.12 -12.66 18.55
C PRO A 98 16.17 -13.82 18.92
N ARG A 99 15.06 -13.92 18.20
CA ARG A 99 14.09 -15.01 18.33
C ARG A 99 13.84 -15.66 16.97
N TRP A 100 13.58 -16.96 16.97
CA TRP A 100 13.50 -17.80 15.77
C TRP A 100 12.47 -17.32 14.73
N TYR A 101 11.41 -16.64 15.15
CA TYR A 101 10.33 -16.18 14.28
C TYR A 101 10.58 -14.80 13.64
N MET A 102 11.53 -14.01 14.17
CA MET A 102 11.73 -12.61 13.76
C MET A 102 11.99 -12.42 12.26
N PRO A 103 12.83 -13.24 11.57
CA PRO A 103 13.04 -13.07 10.14
C PRO A 103 11.75 -13.23 9.32
N ARG A 104 10.83 -14.11 9.75
CA ARG A 104 9.53 -14.28 9.08
C ARG A 104 8.63 -13.07 9.30
N LEU A 105 8.64 -12.48 10.49
CA LEU A 105 7.86 -11.28 10.77
C LEU A 105 8.37 -10.07 10.00
N ILE A 106 9.70 -9.90 9.88
CA ILE A 106 10.30 -8.86 9.04
C ILE A 106 9.87 -9.04 7.58
N LYS A 107 9.86 -10.28 7.08
CA LYS A 107 9.31 -10.56 5.76
C LYS A 107 7.83 -10.17 5.65
N HIS A 108 7.00 -10.55 6.61
CA HIS A 108 5.57 -10.18 6.60
C HIS A 108 5.32 -8.68 6.72
N PHE A 109 6.21 -7.93 7.37
CA PHE A 109 6.19 -6.46 7.37
C PHE A 109 6.42 -5.89 5.96
N LEU A 110 7.39 -6.45 5.23
CA LEU A 110 7.66 -6.04 3.84
C LEU A 110 6.53 -6.45 2.89
N ASP A 111 6.04 -7.69 3.03
CA ASP A 111 4.95 -8.23 2.22
C ASP A 111 3.63 -7.48 2.46
N CYS A 112 3.40 -6.90 3.65
CA CYS A 112 2.22 -6.08 3.98
C CYS A 112 2.02 -4.90 3.01
N HIS A 113 3.08 -4.48 2.33
CA HIS A 113 3.07 -3.35 1.41
C HIS A 113 3.17 -3.79 -0.07
N ASN A 114 3.27 -5.11 -0.34
CA ASN A 114 3.17 -5.83 -1.61
C ASN A 114 3.73 -5.17 -2.90
N VAL A 115 4.85 -4.46 -2.79
CA VAL A 115 5.50 -3.74 -3.91
C VAL A 115 6.78 -4.40 -4.43
N SER A 116 7.21 -5.51 -3.84
CA SER A 116 8.51 -6.13 -4.15
C SER A 116 8.65 -6.70 -5.58
N GLN A 117 7.59 -6.67 -6.39
CA GLN A 117 7.56 -7.19 -7.77
C GLN A 117 7.56 -6.07 -8.84
N VAL A 118 7.61 -4.80 -8.42
CA VAL A 118 7.54 -3.63 -9.30
C VAL A 118 8.69 -2.67 -8.99
N PRO A 119 9.34 -2.06 -10.01
CA PRO A 119 10.32 -1.01 -9.79
C PRO A 119 9.70 0.18 -9.03
N MET A 120 10.34 0.62 -7.95
CA MET A 120 9.84 1.68 -7.07
C MET A 120 10.68 2.96 -7.14
N ASN A 121 10.05 4.10 -7.39
CA ASN A 121 10.73 5.39 -7.26
C ASN A 121 11.32 5.55 -5.84
N ALA A 122 12.58 5.98 -5.73
CA ALA A 122 13.26 6.18 -4.45
C ALA A 122 12.54 7.16 -3.50
N ASN A 123 11.69 8.03 -4.05
CA ASN A 123 10.90 8.99 -3.30
C ASN A 123 9.52 8.45 -2.88
N CYS A 124 9.09 7.28 -3.33
CA CYS A 124 7.79 6.76 -2.90
C CYS A 124 7.86 6.18 -1.47
N SER A 125 6.75 6.26 -0.73
CA SER A 125 6.72 5.78 0.66
C SER A 125 6.94 4.27 0.77
N ALA A 126 6.51 3.49 -0.22
CA ALA A 126 6.79 2.06 -0.29
C ALA A 126 8.29 1.75 -0.34
N TYR A 127 9.08 2.53 -1.10
CA TYR A 127 10.54 2.40 -1.12
C TYR A 127 11.16 2.80 0.22
N LYS A 128 10.72 3.92 0.79
CA LYS A 128 11.22 4.44 2.08
C LYS A 128 10.91 3.49 3.24
N LEU A 129 9.79 2.76 3.20
CA LEU A 129 9.48 1.68 4.16
C LEU A 129 10.48 0.52 4.09
N GLN A 130 10.88 0.11 2.89
CA GLN A 130 11.84 -0.98 2.72
C GLN A 130 13.29 -0.57 3.03
N THR A 131 13.59 0.72 3.01
CA THR A 131 14.95 1.23 3.16
C THR A 131 15.13 2.02 4.45
N VAL A 132 14.57 3.22 4.54
CA VAL A 132 14.74 4.17 5.65
C VAL A 132 14.13 3.63 6.94
N TRP A 133 12.88 3.13 6.88
CA TRP A 133 12.24 2.52 8.05
C TRP A 133 13.03 1.30 8.53
N LEU A 134 13.31 0.33 7.64
CA LEU A 134 14.02 -0.88 8.05
C LEU A 134 15.41 -0.59 8.63
N ARG A 135 16.17 0.33 8.02
CA ARG A 135 17.48 0.74 8.55
C ARG A 135 17.34 1.35 9.95
N SER A 136 16.34 2.21 10.14
CA SER A 136 16.07 2.83 11.44
C SER A 136 15.63 1.78 12.46
N ALA A 137 14.76 0.86 12.08
CA ALA A 137 14.31 -0.25 12.92
C ALA A 137 15.48 -1.14 13.35
N MET A 138 16.44 -1.41 12.47
CA MET A 138 17.62 -2.22 12.79
C MET A 138 18.58 -1.57 13.80
N SER A 139 18.41 -0.29 14.10
CA SER A 139 19.23 0.45 15.06
C SER A 139 18.45 0.91 16.31
N ASP A 140 17.15 0.63 16.36
CA ASP A 140 16.25 1.17 17.37
C ASP A 140 15.31 0.09 17.93
N PRO A 141 15.45 -0.31 19.20
CA PRO A 141 14.65 -1.40 19.76
C PRO A 141 13.13 -1.14 19.71
N CYS A 142 12.68 0.10 19.91
CA CYS A 142 11.26 0.45 19.92
C CYS A 142 10.66 0.31 18.52
N LEU A 143 11.30 0.90 17.51
CA LEU A 143 10.87 0.81 16.13
C LEU A 143 11.00 -0.62 15.58
N PHE A 144 11.96 -1.40 16.10
CA PHE A 144 12.05 -2.83 15.79
C PHE A 144 10.89 -3.64 16.37
N HIS A 145 10.50 -3.40 17.63
CA HIS A 145 9.28 -3.98 18.21
C HIS A 145 8.03 -3.59 17.41
N ALA A 146 7.94 -2.34 16.96
CA ALA A 146 6.87 -1.90 16.06
C ALA A 146 6.86 -2.68 14.73
N THR A 147 8.03 -2.88 14.12
CA THR A 147 8.18 -3.66 12.89
C THR A 147 7.72 -5.12 13.07
N LEU A 148 8.11 -5.76 14.18
CA LEU A 148 7.70 -7.14 14.48
C LEU A 148 6.21 -7.24 14.82
N PHE A 149 5.66 -6.24 15.53
CA PHE A 149 4.23 -6.15 15.80
C PHE A 149 3.41 -6.05 14.51
N VAL A 150 3.81 -5.20 13.55
CA VAL A 150 3.17 -5.11 12.23
C VAL A 150 3.24 -6.44 11.50
N GLY A 151 4.43 -7.04 11.42
CA GLY A 151 4.63 -8.31 10.72
C GLY A 151 3.79 -9.45 11.29
N SER A 152 3.67 -9.53 12.62
CA SER A 152 2.87 -10.53 13.31
C SER A 152 1.37 -10.27 13.17
N SER A 153 0.95 -9.01 13.31
CA SER A 153 -0.46 -8.63 13.16
C SER A 153 -0.97 -8.84 11.74
N ASN A 154 -0.16 -8.50 10.73
CA ASN A 154 -0.48 -8.78 9.33
C ASN A 154 -0.63 -10.30 9.10
N PHE A 155 0.29 -11.10 9.65
CA PHE A 155 0.20 -12.55 9.55
C PHE A 155 -1.09 -13.12 10.18
N ASP A 156 -1.48 -12.62 11.36
CA ASP A 156 -2.72 -13.04 12.02
C ASP A 156 -3.97 -12.63 11.20
N LEU A 157 -4.00 -11.39 10.70
CA LEU A 157 -5.10 -10.87 9.87
C LEU A 157 -5.28 -11.65 8.57
N CYS A 158 -4.20 -11.94 7.85
CA CYS A 158 -4.26 -12.74 6.61
C CYS A 158 -4.84 -14.14 6.82
N ARG A 159 -4.82 -14.67 8.06
CA ARG A 159 -5.39 -15.97 8.41
C ARG A 159 -6.77 -15.87 9.05
N GLY A 160 -7.33 -14.67 9.18
CA GLY A 160 -8.57 -14.43 9.94
C GLY A 160 -8.44 -14.82 11.41
N GLN A 161 -7.23 -14.78 11.97
CA GLN A 161 -6.96 -15.18 13.35
C GLN A 161 -6.97 -13.96 14.28
N LYS A 162 -7.33 -14.21 15.53
CA LYS A 162 -7.11 -13.25 16.62
C LYS A 162 -5.60 -13.06 16.85
N GLN A 163 -5.25 -11.96 17.50
CA GLN A 163 -3.86 -11.64 17.85
C GLN A 163 -3.20 -12.81 18.60
N SER A 164 -2.10 -13.29 18.04
CA SER A 164 -1.30 -14.37 18.63
C SER A 164 -0.54 -13.91 19.87
N THR A 165 -0.01 -14.85 20.64
CA THR A 165 0.87 -14.55 21.78
C THR A 165 2.14 -13.80 21.35
N ILE A 166 2.62 -14.02 20.12
CA ILE A 166 3.75 -13.30 19.55
C ILE A 166 3.35 -11.84 19.25
N THR A 167 2.18 -11.63 18.65
CA THR A 167 1.63 -10.30 18.38
C THR A 167 1.45 -9.51 19.68
N LEU A 168 0.83 -10.11 20.69
CA LEU A 168 0.62 -9.49 22.00
C LEU A 168 1.94 -9.19 22.72
N TYR A 169 2.94 -10.08 22.61
CA TYR A 169 4.26 -9.83 23.17
C TYR A 169 4.90 -8.58 22.57
N HIS A 170 4.99 -8.49 21.24
CA HIS A 170 5.60 -7.32 20.59
C HIS A 170 4.78 -6.04 20.77
N TYR A 171 3.45 -6.14 20.82
CA TYR A 171 2.55 -5.03 21.17
C TYR A 171 2.83 -4.48 22.58
N ASN A 172 2.92 -5.35 23.58
CA ASN A 172 3.13 -4.93 24.97
C ASN A 172 4.51 -4.29 25.17
N GLU A 173 5.57 -4.88 24.61
CA GLU A 173 6.91 -4.30 24.66
C GLU A 173 6.94 -2.92 23.96
N LEU A 174 6.29 -2.80 22.81
CA LEU A 174 6.16 -1.53 22.08
C LEU A 174 5.47 -0.46 22.93
N ILE A 175 4.32 -0.77 23.55
CA ILE A 175 3.60 0.18 24.42
C ILE A 175 4.45 0.61 25.62
N GLN A 176 5.16 -0.33 26.25
CA GLN A 176 6.05 -0.01 27.38
C GLN A 176 7.19 0.92 26.95
N MET A 177 7.83 0.64 25.81
CA MET A 177 8.90 1.45 25.28
C MET A 177 8.42 2.84 24.86
N VAL A 178 7.29 2.94 24.17
CA VAL A 178 6.67 4.23 23.81
C VAL A 178 6.37 5.05 25.07
N LYS A 179 5.74 4.46 26.09
CA LYS A 179 5.47 5.15 27.36
C LYS A 179 6.75 5.68 28.01
N LYS A 180 7.81 4.88 28.04
CA LYS A 180 9.11 5.30 28.56
C LYS A 180 9.68 6.48 27.77
N ARG A 181 9.62 6.44 26.43
CA ARG A 181 10.10 7.55 25.59
C ARG A 181 9.29 8.82 25.78
N LEU A 182 7.97 8.71 25.86
CA LEU A 182 7.10 9.87 26.09
C LEU A 182 7.29 10.51 27.47
N SER A 183 7.87 9.79 28.44
CA SER A 183 8.20 10.35 29.76
C SER A 183 9.47 11.22 29.78
N ASP A 184 10.29 11.13 28.73
CA ASP A 184 11.54 11.88 28.62
C ASP A 184 11.46 12.87 27.44
N PRO A 185 11.46 14.20 27.68
CA PRO A 185 11.39 15.21 26.63
C PRO A 185 12.43 15.05 25.52
N SER A 186 13.60 14.49 25.82
CA SER A 186 14.68 14.28 24.83
C SER A 186 14.37 13.17 23.82
N THR A 187 13.51 12.21 24.18
CA THR A 187 13.15 11.07 23.31
C THR A 187 11.70 11.08 22.86
N ALA A 188 10.84 11.89 23.50
CA ALA A 188 9.42 11.98 23.20
C ALA A 188 9.14 12.45 21.76
N LEU A 189 9.94 13.39 21.24
CA LEU A 189 9.79 13.97 19.90
C LEU A 189 10.73 13.34 18.85
N ASP A 190 11.45 12.27 19.20
CA ASP A 190 12.28 11.54 18.25
C ASP A 190 11.41 10.89 17.16
N ASP A 191 11.83 10.96 15.88
CA ASP A 191 11.04 10.44 14.76
C ASP A 191 10.76 8.94 14.85
N ARG A 192 11.65 8.17 15.47
CA ARG A 192 11.44 6.73 15.67
C ARG A 192 10.38 6.49 16.73
N THR A 193 10.23 7.38 17.71
CA THR A 193 9.12 7.34 18.68
C THR A 193 7.79 7.58 17.97
N ILE A 194 7.71 8.64 17.15
CA ILE A 194 6.49 9.00 16.41
C ILE A 194 6.14 7.87 15.43
N ALA A 195 7.12 7.40 14.65
CA ALA A 195 6.99 6.26 13.75
C ALA A 195 6.52 5.00 14.47
N SER A 196 7.02 4.71 15.67
CA SER A 196 6.61 3.54 16.47
C SER A 196 5.14 3.57 16.90
N ILE A 197 4.52 4.75 16.97
CA ILE A 197 3.11 4.91 17.35
C ILE A 197 2.18 4.65 16.15
N THR A 198 2.63 4.90 14.91
CA THR A 198 1.76 4.79 13.72
C THR A 198 1.18 3.37 13.52
N PRO A 199 1.90 2.26 13.77
CA PRO A 199 1.30 0.93 13.71
C PRO A 199 0.26 0.66 14.77
N LEU A 200 0.36 1.28 15.95
CA LEU A 200 -0.60 1.10 17.03
C LEU A 200 -1.97 1.65 16.62
N ALA A 201 -2.00 2.85 16.03
CA ALA A 201 -3.22 3.44 15.48
C ALA A 201 -3.77 2.59 14.33
N LEU A 202 -2.92 2.21 13.37
CA LEU A 202 -3.31 1.43 12.21
C LEU A 202 -3.99 0.12 12.62
N PHE A 203 -3.30 -0.70 13.41
CA PHE A 203 -3.84 -2.01 13.76
C PHE A 203 -5.01 -1.90 14.73
N ALA A 204 -5.12 -0.87 15.57
CA ALA A 204 -6.35 -0.66 16.33
C ALA A 204 -7.58 -0.47 15.40
N ASN A 205 -7.44 0.28 14.29
CA ASN A 205 -8.48 0.37 13.27
C ASN A 205 -8.83 -1.00 12.68
N LEU A 206 -7.82 -1.80 12.32
CA LEU A 206 -8.03 -3.09 11.64
C LEU A 206 -8.66 -4.16 12.52
N HIS A 207 -8.39 -4.12 13.82
CA HIS A 207 -9.04 -5.00 14.78
C HIS A 207 -10.44 -4.49 15.20
N GLY A 208 -10.89 -3.35 14.66
CA GLY A 208 -12.17 -2.73 15.02
C GLY A 208 -12.19 -2.09 16.41
N ASP A 209 -11.03 -1.90 17.04
CA ASP A 209 -10.90 -1.23 18.33
C ASP A 209 -10.81 0.29 18.13
N ARG A 210 -11.97 0.89 17.87
CA ARG A 210 -12.10 2.33 17.64
C ARG A 210 -11.60 3.15 18.82
N VAL A 211 -11.83 2.70 20.06
CA VAL A 211 -11.42 3.44 21.26
C VAL A 211 -9.90 3.55 21.30
N SER A 212 -9.18 2.43 21.14
CA SER A 212 -7.72 2.46 21.10
C SER A 212 -7.20 3.24 19.89
N ALA A 213 -7.85 3.13 18.73
CA ALA A 213 -7.48 3.88 17.53
C ALA A 213 -7.58 5.40 17.75
N ASP A 214 -8.67 5.87 18.37
CA ASP A 214 -8.87 7.28 18.69
C ASP A 214 -7.83 7.79 19.70
N VAL A 215 -7.48 7.00 20.73
CA VAL A 215 -6.41 7.36 21.68
C VAL A 215 -5.06 7.48 20.97
N HIS A 216 -4.70 6.51 20.12
CA HIS A 216 -3.42 6.54 19.40
C HIS A 216 -3.37 7.70 18.39
N ARG A 217 -4.45 7.96 17.67
CA ARG A 217 -4.56 9.07 16.71
C ARG A 217 -4.47 10.43 17.41
N ALA A 218 -5.21 10.65 18.49
CA ALA A 218 -5.12 11.87 19.27
C ALA A 218 -3.70 12.09 19.85
N GLY A 219 -3.04 11.00 20.26
CA GLY A 219 -1.64 11.02 20.67
C GLY A 219 -0.69 11.44 19.54
N LEU A 220 -0.87 10.88 18.35
CA LEU A 220 -0.10 11.25 17.15
C LEU A 220 -0.30 12.71 16.78
N GLU A 221 -1.55 13.18 16.66
CA GLU A 221 -1.90 14.57 16.36
C GLU A 221 -1.21 15.54 17.34
N LYS A 222 -1.26 15.23 18.64
CA LYS A 222 -0.60 16.03 19.67
C LYS A 222 0.92 16.07 19.53
N ILE A 223 1.57 14.93 19.27
CA ILE A 223 3.03 14.88 19.14
C ILE A 223 3.49 15.58 17.86
N VAL A 224 2.75 15.45 16.76
CA VAL A 224 3.02 16.17 15.50
C VAL A 224 2.92 17.68 15.71
N LEU A 225 1.89 18.15 16.42
CA LEU A 225 1.74 19.56 16.77
C LEU A 225 2.93 20.05 17.61
N LEU A 226 3.34 19.29 18.63
CA LEU A 226 4.50 19.62 19.48
C LEU A 226 5.82 19.64 18.71
N LYS A 227 5.95 18.80 17.67
CA LYS A 227 7.12 18.78 16.79
C LYS A 227 7.15 19.93 15.77
N GLY A 228 6.04 20.66 15.64
CA GLY A 228 5.94 21.86 14.80
C GLY A 228 5.30 21.61 13.44
N GLY A 229 4.60 20.49 13.23
CA GLY A 229 3.87 20.18 11.99
C GLY A 229 4.37 18.93 11.27
N LEU A 230 3.61 18.49 10.25
CA LEU A 230 3.92 17.31 9.44
C LEU A 230 5.25 17.49 8.66
N ASP A 231 5.55 18.71 8.21
CA ASP A 231 6.76 19.07 7.46
C ASP A 231 8.04 18.98 8.31
N LYS A 232 7.92 18.90 9.64
CA LYS A 232 9.04 18.74 10.59
C LYS A 232 9.33 17.29 10.95
N LEU A 233 8.56 16.35 10.41
CA LEU A 233 8.77 14.92 10.67
C LEU A 233 9.90 14.35 9.82
N GLY A 234 10.74 13.53 10.44
CA GLY A 234 11.93 12.94 9.84
C GLY A 234 11.68 11.60 9.15
N LEU A 235 12.74 10.78 9.11
CA LEU A 235 12.84 9.56 8.28
C LEU A 235 12.55 9.85 6.81
N ASP A 236 13.22 10.87 6.28
CA ASP A 236 13.06 11.37 4.91
C ASP A 236 11.60 11.74 4.56
N GLY A 237 10.82 12.20 5.54
CA GLY A 237 9.41 12.56 5.38
C GLY A 237 8.43 11.39 5.49
N LEU A 238 8.92 10.14 5.61
CA LEU A 238 8.08 8.94 5.65
C LEU A 238 7.07 8.99 6.82
N VAL A 239 7.47 9.54 7.97
CA VAL A 239 6.58 9.60 9.14
C VAL A 239 5.35 10.47 8.85
N ALA A 240 5.49 11.55 8.08
CA ALA A 240 4.38 12.39 7.68
C ALA A 240 3.37 11.62 6.83
N SER A 241 3.84 10.93 5.79
CA SER A 241 3.00 10.05 4.95
C SER A 241 2.27 9.00 5.80
N LEU A 242 2.97 8.33 6.72
CA LEU A 242 2.37 7.31 7.58
C LEU A 242 1.31 7.85 8.54
N VAL A 243 1.53 9.02 9.14
CA VAL A 243 0.53 9.67 10.00
C VAL A 243 -0.70 10.07 9.18
N TYR A 244 -0.49 10.65 8.00
CA TYR A 244 -1.57 11.08 7.12
C TYR A 244 -2.41 9.89 6.62
N VAL A 245 -1.74 8.83 6.16
CA VAL A 245 -2.36 7.56 5.76
C VAL A 245 -3.17 6.95 6.90
N ASN A 246 -2.68 6.97 8.14
CA ASN A 246 -3.44 6.50 9.30
C ASN A 246 -4.76 7.28 9.47
N GLY A 247 -4.74 8.59 9.26
CA GLY A 247 -5.93 9.43 9.25
C GLY A 247 -6.94 9.02 8.17
N ILE A 248 -6.45 8.82 6.94
CA ILE A 248 -7.26 8.33 5.80
C ILE A 248 -7.92 6.99 6.14
N ILE A 249 -7.14 6.02 6.61
CA ILE A 249 -7.64 4.68 6.93
C ILE A 249 -8.70 4.74 8.02
N SER A 250 -8.47 5.53 9.07
CA SER A 250 -9.43 5.73 10.15
C SER A 250 -10.73 6.33 9.62
N ASN A 251 -10.65 7.33 8.73
CA ASN A 251 -11.81 7.95 8.10
C ASN A 251 -12.58 6.94 7.22
N ILE A 252 -11.87 6.16 6.40
CA ILE A 252 -12.47 5.13 5.54
C ILE A 252 -13.17 4.05 6.37
N ILE A 253 -12.54 3.55 7.43
CA ILE A 253 -13.10 2.44 8.22
C ILE A 253 -14.24 2.92 9.12
N PHE A 254 -14.09 4.06 9.80
CA PHE A 254 -15.02 4.50 10.85
C PHE A 254 -15.95 5.65 10.46
N ASP A 255 -15.88 6.15 9.23
CA ASP A 255 -16.67 7.29 8.74
C ASP A 255 -16.50 8.53 9.65
N LEU A 256 -15.25 8.92 9.92
CA LEU A 256 -14.93 10.01 10.87
C LEU A 256 -15.22 11.42 10.33
N GLY A 257 -15.50 11.56 9.02
CA GLY A 257 -15.56 12.83 8.29
C GLY A 257 -16.67 13.82 8.66
N TRP A 258 -17.31 13.68 9.82
CA TRP A 258 -18.43 14.51 10.24
C TRP A 258 -18.03 15.32 11.49
N GLY A 259 -17.23 16.37 11.31
CA GLY A 259 -16.78 17.18 12.44
C GLY A 259 -16.11 18.54 12.23
N SER A 260 -15.50 18.89 11.09
CA SER A 260 -14.89 20.22 10.93
C SER A 260 -14.53 20.56 9.48
N SER A 261 -15.00 21.72 8.98
CA SER A 261 -14.76 22.35 7.66
C SER A 261 -15.59 21.79 6.48
N SER A 262 -16.67 22.43 6.00
CA SER A 262 -16.89 23.78 5.40
C SER A 262 -16.72 23.83 3.86
N TYR A 263 -17.86 24.05 3.17
CA TYR A 263 -18.11 24.41 1.75
C TYR A 263 -17.45 23.63 0.60
N LEU A 264 -16.20 23.16 0.70
CA LEU A 264 -15.52 22.35 -0.33
C LEU A 264 -16.08 20.93 -0.47
N GLN A 265 -16.90 20.48 0.49
CA GLN A 265 -17.48 19.13 0.51
C GLN A 265 -18.49 18.86 -0.63
N HIS A 266 -18.92 19.88 -1.37
CA HIS A 266 -19.88 19.72 -2.47
C HIS A 266 -19.23 19.71 -3.86
N LEU A 267 -18.00 20.21 -4.01
CA LEU A 267 -17.35 20.22 -5.31
C LEU A 267 -16.74 18.85 -5.61
N PRO A 268 -17.07 18.24 -6.78
CA PRO A 268 -16.42 17.02 -7.24
C PRO A 268 -14.89 17.19 -7.33
N PRO A 269 -14.10 16.37 -6.63
CA PRO A 269 -12.64 16.37 -6.79
C PRO A 269 -12.26 15.77 -8.15
N LEU A 270 -11.23 16.29 -8.82
CA LEU A 270 -10.79 15.82 -10.14
C LEU A 270 -9.40 15.17 -10.15
N GLY A 271 -8.65 15.26 -9.04
CA GLY A 271 -7.22 14.92 -9.04
C GLY A 271 -6.91 13.46 -9.38
N LEU A 272 -7.74 12.49 -8.97
CA LEU A 272 -7.55 11.10 -9.38
C LEU A 272 -7.80 10.89 -10.87
N GLU A 273 -8.87 11.48 -11.43
CA GLU A 273 -9.15 11.41 -12.87
C GLU A 273 -8.03 12.06 -13.69
N GLU A 274 -7.55 13.24 -13.28
CA GLU A 274 -6.45 13.95 -13.95
C GLU A 274 -5.16 13.12 -13.98
N ARG A 275 -4.82 12.45 -12.88
CA ARG A 275 -3.67 11.54 -12.82
C ARG A 275 -3.84 10.32 -13.72
N ILE A 276 -5.04 9.76 -13.78
CA ILE A 276 -5.33 8.62 -14.67
C ILE A 276 -5.20 9.06 -16.13
N LEU A 277 -5.81 10.18 -16.52
CA LEU A 277 -5.78 10.71 -17.88
C LEU A 277 -4.41 11.23 -18.32
N SER A 278 -3.54 11.56 -17.37
CA SER A 278 -2.15 11.94 -17.65
C SER A 278 -1.22 10.73 -17.90
N THR A 279 -1.72 9.50 -17.74
CA THR A 279 -0.93 8.28 -17.93
C THR A 279 -0.74 8.00 -19.42
N PRO A 280 0.50 7.77 -19.91
CA PRO A 280 0.76 7.55 -21.33
C PRO A 280 0.06 6.28 -21.85
N VAL A 281 -0.62 6.43 -22.99
CA VAL A 281 -1.35 5.34 -23.65
C VAL A 281 -0.37 4.37 -24.30
N SER A 282 -0.45 3.09 -23.93
CA SER A 282 0.47 2.06 -24.42
C SER A 282 -0.20 0.96 -25.24
N ASP A 283 -1.51 0.72 -25.08
CA ASP A 283 -2.26 -0.31 -25.79
C ASP A 283 -3.77 0.00 -25.90
N ASP A 284 -4.51 -0.83 -26.65
CA ASP A 284 -5.97 -0.70 -26.85
C ASP A 284 -6.78 -0.81 -25.54
N SER A 285 -6.28 -1.58 -24.57
CA SER A 285 -6.94 -1.71 -23.26
C SER A 285 -6.87 -0.41 -22.47
N THR A 286 -5.73 0.27 -22.57
CA THR A 286 -5.49 1.60 -22.00
C THR A 286 -6.44 2.61 -22.62
N CYS A 287 -6.65 2.58 -23.95
CA CYS A 287 -7.60 3.46 -24.65
C CYS A 287 -9.03 3.35 -24.10
N SER A 288 -9.50 2.12 -23.83
CA SER A 288 -10.85 1.89 -23.30
C SER A 288 -10.99 2.44 -21.88
N ILE A 289 -10.00 2.20 -21.01
CA ILE A 289 -9.95 2.74 -19.64
C ILE A 289 -9.91 4.27 -19.67
N MET A 290 -9.07 4.88 -20.52
CA MET A 290 -8.99 6.34 -20.65
C MET A 290 -10.30 6.96 -21.12
N SER A 291 -11.00 6.31 -22.07
CA SER A 291 -12.31 6.77 -22.54
C SER A 291 -13.36 6.78 -21.42
N LEU A 292 -13.35 5.75 -20.56
CA LEU A 292 -14.21 5.69 -19.37
C LEU A 292 -13.89 6.82 -18.39
N PHE A 293 -12.61 7.07 -18.10
CA PHE A 293 -12.21 8.13 -17.16
C PHE A 293 -12.41 9.54 -17.73
N TYR A 294 -12.28 9.72 -19.04
CA TYR A 294 -12.66 10.97 -19.71
C TYR A 294 -14.15 11.25 -19.50
N TYR A 295 -14.99 10.23 -19.68
CA TYR A 295 -16.42 10.33 -19.42
C TYR A 295 -16.73 10.66 -17.94
N VAL A 296 -16.05 10.01 -16.99
CA VAL A 296 -16.18 10.33 -15.55
C VAL A 296 -15.82 11.79 -15.26
N GLN A 297 -14.71 12.27 -15.83
CA GLN A 297 -14.28 13.66 -15.66
C GLN A 297 -15.32 14.64 -16.21
N GLN A 298 -15.89 14.36 -17.39
CA GLN A 298 -16.95 15.19 -17.97
C GLN A 298 -18.20 15.23 -17.09
N LEU A 299 -18.61 14.09 -16.50
CA LEU A 299 -19.75 14.08 -15.55
C LEU A 299 -19.49 14.94 -14.32
N LYS A 300 -18.28 14.87 -13.74
CA LYS A 300 -17.90 15.71 -12.59
C LYS A 300 -17.91 17.20 -12.95
N LEU A 301 -17.36 17.57 -14.11
CA LEU A 301 -17.36 18.96 -14.59
C LEU A 301 -18.78 19.48 -14.86
N GLN A 302 -19.67 18.64 -15.38
CA GLN A 302 -21.09 18.99 -15.54
C GLN A 302 -21.77 19.19 -14.19
N PHE A 303 -21.50 18.34 -13.20
CA PHE A 303 -22.01 18.49 -11.85
C PHE A 303 -21.55 19.83 -11.23
N MET A 304 -20.29 20.24 -11.46
CA MET A 304 -19.77 21.54 -11.03
C MET A 304 -20.45 22.73 -11.71
N ALA A 305 -20.82 22.58 -12.99
CA ALA A 305 -21.45 23.63 -13.78
C ALA A 305 -22.94 23.86 -13.43
N GLN A 306 -23.57 22.95 -12.69
CA GLN A 306 -24.98 23.08 -12.29
C GLN A 306 -25.15 24.04 -11.10
N SER A 307 -25.99 25.06 -11.29
CA SER A 307 -26.50 25.93 -10.22
C SER A 307 -27.60 25.19 -9.42
N PRO A 308 -27.86 25.50 -8.13
CA PRO A 308 -28.75 24.71 -7.25
C PRO A 308 -30.23 24.58 -7.66
N THR A 309 -30.65 25.08 -8.82
CA THR A 309 -32.05 25.24 -9.22
C THR A 309 -32.48 24.44 -10.45
N ALA A 310 -31.60 23.68 -11.10
CA ALA A 310 -31.95 22.93 -12.31
C ALA A 310 -32.11 21.43 -12.04
N ALA A 311 -33.30 20.89 -12.30
CA ALA A 311 -33.56 19.46 -12.29
C ALA A 311 -32.70 18.74 -13.36
N TRP A 312 -32.22 17.55 -13.02
CA TRP A 312 -31.45 16.69 -13.92
C TRP A 312 -32.23 16.41 -15.21
N HIS A 313 -31.81 17.01 -16.31
CA HIS A 313 -32.22 16.59 -17.65
C HIS A 313 -31.19 15.60 -18.18
N HIS A 314 -31.58 14.34 -18.33
CA HIS A 314 -30.77 13.26 -18.93
C HIS A 314 -30.27 13.56 -20.37
N ASP A 315 -30.74 14.64 -21.00
CA ASP A 315 -30.48 14.97 -22.41
C ASP A 315 -29.15 15.68 -22.71
N THR A 316 -28.32 16.01 -21.71
CA THR A 316 -27.10 16.82 -21.94
C THR A 316 -25.82 16.03 -22.28
N LEU A 317 -25.92 14.71 -22.49
CA LEU A 317 -24.83 13.84 -22.95
C LEU A 317 -24.87 13.58 -24.47
N GLN A 318 -25.45 14.49 -25.25
CA GLN A 318 -25.45 14.42 -26.72
C GLN A 318 -24.04 14.67 -27.28
N GLY A 319 -23.18 13.65 -27.20
CA GLY A 319 -21.84 13.68 -27.80
C GLY A 319 -20.87 12.64 -27.26
N SER A 320 -21.11 12.07 -26.08
CA SER A 320 -20.24 11.05 -25.48
C SER A 320 -20.99 9.74 -25.34
N THR A 321 -20.74 8.80 -26.26
CA THR A 321 -21.27 7.44 -26.19
C THR A 321 -20.91 6.81 -24.86
N MET A 322 -21.91 6.33 -24.10
CA MET A 322 -21.67 5.58 -22.87
C MET A 322 -20.68 4.44 -23.15
N PRO A 323 -19.60 4.31 -22.36
CA PRO A 323 -18.65 3.20 -22.51
C PRO A 323 -19.37 1.86 -22.40
N SER A 324 -19.16 0.96 -23.35
CA SER A 324 -19.84 -0.34 -23.35
C SER A 324 -19.23 -1.29 -22.31
N SER A 325 -20.05 -2.22 -21.82
CA SER A 325 -19.62 -3.28 -20.90
C SER A 325 -18.99 -4.49 -21.62
N THR A 326 -18.83 -4.43 -22.95
CA THR A 326 -18.59 -5.63 -23.79
C THR A 326 -17.12 -6.00 -23.97
N THR A 327 -16.20 -5.44 -23.17
CA THR A 327 -14.78 -5.79 -23.28
C THR A 327 -14.48 -7.05 -22.47
N ASN A 328 -13.68 -7.97 -23.01
CA ASN A 328 -13.21 -9.16 -22.27
C ASN A 328 -12.05 -8.83 -21.30
N ASN A 329 -11.74 -7.56 -21.06
CA ASN A 329 -10.63 -7.16 -20.22
C ASN A 329 -11.06 -7.08 -18.73
N PRO A 330 -10.45 -7.87 -17.83
CA PRO A 330 -10.87 -7.91 -16.42
C PRO A 330 -10.56 -6.62 -15.65
N ILE A 331 -9.52 -5.88 -16.02
CA ILE A 331 -9.16 -4.58 -15.44
C ILE A 331 -10.22 -3.53 -15.82
N TYR A 332 -10.55 -3.47 -17.11
CA TYR A 332 -11.64 -2.59 -17.58
C TYR A 332 -12.96 -2.94 -16.89
N GLN A 333 -13.28 -4.22 -16.72
CA GLN A 333 -14.49 -4.64 -16.02
C GLN A 333 -14.54 -4.13 -14.58
N CYS A 334 -13.42 -4.16 -13.85
CA CYS A 334 -13.33 -3.56 -12.50
C CYS A 334 -13.57 -2.04 -12.54
N CYS A 335 -12.93 -1.33 -13.47
CA CYS A 335 -13.13 0.11 -13.66
C CYS A 335 -14.60 0.43 -14.01
N TYR A 336 -15.23 -0.39 -14.85
CA TYR A 336 -16.62 -0.24 -15.26
C TYR A 336 -17.60 -0.49 -14.09
N LEU A 337 -17.39 -1.53 -13.29
CA LEU A 337 -18.19 -1.78 -12.09
C LEU A 337 -18.08 -0.63 -11.09
N ALA A 338 -16.86 -0.12 -10.86
CA ALA A 338 -16.64 1.05 -10.03
C ALA A 338 -17.31 2.32 -10.62
N PHE A 339 -17.27 2.49 -11.94
CA PHE A 339 -18.01 3.56 -12.63
C PHE A 339 -19.52 3.46 -12.39
N ARG A 340 -20.11 2.26 -12.45
CA ARG A 340 -21.54 2.07 -12.18
C ARG A 340 -21.91 2.42 -10.75
N ILE A 341 -21.03 2.10 -9.78
CA ILE A 341 -21.19 2.54 -8.39
C ILE A 341 -21.15 4.07 -8.29
N PHE A 342 -20.12 4.69 -8.87
CA PHE A 342 -19.98 6.15 -8.93
C PHE A 342 -21.25 6.80 -9.51
N GLN A 343 -21.73 6.30 -10.65
CA GLN A 343 -22.91 6.80 -11.32
C GLN A 343 -24.16 6.69 -10.43
N MET A 344 -24.34 5.57 -9.72
CA MET A 344 -25.46 5.36 -8.80
C MET A 344 -25.41 6.34 -7.61
N ILE A 345 -24.22 6.63 -7.07
CA ILE A 345 -24.04 7.59 -5.97
C ILE A 345 -24.32 9.02 -6.42
N VAL A 346 -23.82 9.41 -7.60
CA VAL A 346 -23.87 10.81 -8.08
C VAL A 346 -25.21 11.15 -8.73
N LEU A 347 -25.77 10.25 -9.53
CA LEU A 347 -27.01 10.51 -10.30
C LEU A 347 -28.28 10.01 -9.59
N GLY A 348 -28.13 9.14 -8.59
CA GLY A 348 -29.25 8.38 -8.03
C GLY A 348 -29.72 7.25 -8.96
N GLY A 349 -30.52 6.32 -8.41
CA GLY A 349 -31.08 5.17 -9.14
C GLY A 349 -32.59 5.25 -9.34
N PRO A 350 -33.16 4.56 -10.35
CA PRO A 350 -34.60 4.45 -10.52
C PRO A 350 -35.21 3.68 -9.34
N SER A 351 -36.13 4.33 -8.61
CA SER A 351 -36.71 3.92 -7.32
C SER A 351 -35.69 3.83 -6.18
N ALA A 352 -35.72 4.83 -5.30
CA ALA A 352 -34.81 5.01 -4.17
C ALA A 352 -34.97 3.96 -3.06
N SER A 353 -36.07 3.20 -3.01
CA SER A 353 -36.20 2.09 -2.05
C SER A 353 -35.04 1.11 -2.22
N ASN A 354 -34.28 0.89 -1.13
CA ASN A 354 -33.12 -0.01 -1.03
C ASN A 354 -31.83 0.46 -1.74
N LEU A 355 -31.58 1.77 -1.87
CA LEU A 355 -30.31 2.30 -2.40
C LEU A 355 -29.06 1.74 -1.70
N ALA A 356 -29.07 1.67 -0.36
CA ALA A 356 -27.94 1.17 0.42
C ALA A 356 -27.63 -0.31 0.10
N GLU A 357 -28.64 -1.17 0.07
CA GLU A 357 -28.49 -2.60 -0.26
C GLU A 357 -27.99 -2.79 -1.70
N LYS A 358 -28.49 -1.99 -2.65
CA LYS A 358 -28.02 -2.02 -4.05
C LYS A 358 -26.55 -1.62 -4.14
N LEU A 359 -26.13 -0.55 -3.46
CA LEU A 359 -24.74 -0.10 -3.43
C LEU A 359 -23.83 -1.15 -2.77
N ASP A 360 -24.27 -1.78 -1.68
CA ASP A 360 -23.54 -2.84 -1.01
C ASP A 360 -23.37 -4.08 -1.91
N ALA A 361 -24.41 -4.46 -2.66
CA ALA A 361 -24.35 -5.56 -3.63
C ALA A 361 -23.38 -5.25 -4.79
N MET A 362 -23.43 -4.03 -5.34
CA MET A 362 -22.50 -3.61 -6.39
C MET A 362 -21.05 -3.52 -5.89
N ALA A 363 -20.84 -3.06 -4.66
CA ALA A 363 -19.52 -3.06 -4.04
C ALA A 363 -19.01 -4.50 -3.84
N GLN A 364 -19.87 -5.44 -3.43
CA GLN A 364 -19.49 -6.86 -3.34
C GLN A 364 -19.10 -7.44 -4.71
N GLU A 365 -19.85 -7.15 -5.77
CA GLU A 365 -19.51 -7.56 -7.14
C GLU A 365 -18.16 -6.99 -7.59
N LEU A 366 -17.89 -5.71 -7.33
CA LEU A 366 -16.60 -5.07 -7.62
C LEU A 366 -15.46 -5.74 -6.84
N ARG A 367 -15.67 -6.04 -5.55
CA ARG A 367 -14.69 -6.73 -4.70
C ARG A 367 -14.34 -8.10 -5.26
N ASP A 368 -15.34 -8.88 -5.67
CA ASP A 368 -15.14 -10.21 -6.23
C ASP A 368 -14.39 -10.15 -7.58
N ALA A 369 -14.73 -9.18 -8.43
CA ALA A 369 -14.00 -8.93 -9.68
C ALA A 369 -12.54 -8.52 -9.44
N LEU A 370 -12.28 -7.58 -8.50
CA LEU A 370 -10.93 -7.14 -8.13
C LEU A 370 -10.09 -8.27 -7.53
N ALA A 371 -10.69 -9.23 -6.85
CA ALA A 371 -10.00 -10.40 -6.29
C ALA A 371 -9.50 -11.38 -7.36
N LEU A 372 -10.07 -11.34 -8.57
CA LEU A 372 -9.68 -12.19 -9.71
C LEU A 372 -8.60 -11.56 -10.60
N THR A 373 -8.12 -10.36 -10.25
CA THR A 373 -7.11 -9.63 -11.03
C THR A 373 -5.73 -9.71 -10.39
N GLU A 374 -4.69 -9.71 -11.22
CA GLU A 374 -3.30 -9.78 -10.77
C GLU A 374 -2.76 -8.42 -10.34
N ASP A 375 -2.12 -8.37 -9.16
CA ASP A 375 -1.55 -7.14 -8.59
C ASP A 375 -0.46 -6.54 -9.48
N GLU A 376 0.37 -7.37 -10.11
CA GLU A 376 1.49 -6.92 -10.93
C GLU A 376 1.03 -6.01 -12.09
N ILE A 377 -0.09 -6.35 -12.74
CA ILE A 377 -0.63 -5.58 -13.87
C ILE A 377 -1.17 -4.24 -13.38
N TRP A 378 -1.92 -4.22 -12.27
CA TRP A 378 -2.41 -2.97 -11.69
C TRP A 378 -1.28 -2.05 -11.27
N LEU A 379 -0.30 -2.56 -10.52
CA LEU A 379 0.77 -1.76 -9.97
C LEU A 379 1.70 -1.19 -11.05
N ARG A 380 1.89 -1.91 -12.17
CA ARG A 380 2.71 -1.45 -13.28
C ARG A 380 2.00 -0.48 -14.21
N SER A 381 0.75 -0.76 -14.54
CA SER A 381 0.08 -0.08 -15.65
C SER A 381 -1.05 0.84 -15.21
N PHE A 382 -1.74 0.53 -14.11
CA PHE A 382 -2.98 1.21 -13.71
C PHE A 382 -3.11 1.49 -12.20
N PRO A 383 -2.07 1.96 -11.49
CA PRO A 383 -2.13 2.09 -10.02
C PRO A 383 -3.13 3.16 -9.56
N SER A 384 -3.26 4.26 -10.33
CA SER A 384 -4.24 5.31 -10.05
C SER A 384 -5.67 4.83 -10.29
N SER A 385 -5.90 4.05 -11.35
CA SER A 385 -7.21 3.46 -11.65
C SER A 385 -7.64 2.43 -10.61
N LEU A 386 -6.70 1.61 -10.12
CA LEU A 386 -6.94 0.69 -8.99
C LEU A 386 -7.39 1.46 -7.75
N THR A 387 -6.66 2.54 -7.43
CA THR A 387 -6.97 3.40 -6.28
C THR A 387 -8.38 3.99 -6.42
N TRP A 388 -8.69 4.56 -7.58
CA TRP A 388 -10.01 5.12 -7.84
C TRP A 388 -11.13 4.07 -7.70
N ALA A 389 -10.95 2.88 -8.28
CA ALA A 389 -11.94 1.81 -8.22
C ALA A 389 -12.17 1.32 -6.79
N CYS A 390 -11.08 1.08 -6.05
CA CYS A 390 -11.16 0.60 -4.67
C CYS A 390 -11.81 1.62 -3.74
N ILE A 391 -11.43 2.89 -3.84
CA ILE A 391 -11.97 3.94 -2.98
C ILE A 391 -13.44 4.22 -3.29
N THR A 392 -13.85 4.09 -4.55
CA THR A 392 -15.26 4.15 -4.95
C THR A 392 -16.07 3.00 -4.32
N GLY A 393 -15.53 1.77 -4.34
CA GLY A 393 -16.13 0.62 -3.65
C GLY A 393 -16.21 0.80 -2.13
N ALA A 394 -15.16 1.37 -1.51
CA ALA A 394 -15.18 1.71 -0.09
C ALA A 394 -16.25 2.74 0.24
N ALA A 395 -16.39 3.80 -0.56
CA ALA A 395 -17.40 4.83 -0.37
C ALA A 395 -18.83 4.26 -0.44
N ALA A 396 -19.06 3.25 -1.30
CA ALA A 396 -20.35 2.58 -1.45
C ALA A 396 -20.73 1.65 -0.28
N SER A 397 -19.73 1.07 0.40
CA SER A 397 -19.94 -0.01 1.38
C SER A 397 -20.44 0.48 2.74
N SER A 398 -21.48 -0.15 3.29
CA SER A 398 -22.00 0.06 4.65
C SER A 398 -21.14 -0.61 5.71
N ASP A 399 -20.55 -1.76 5.40
CA ASP A 399 -19.74 -2.56 6.33
C ASP A 399 -18.29 -2.01 6.47
N PRO A 400 -17.82 -1.71 7.70
CA PRO A 400 -16.43 -1.30 7.94
C PRO A 400 -15.39 -2.30 7.44
N GLN A 401 -15.65 -3.61 7.49
CA GLN A 401 -14.68 -4.62 7.05
C GLN A 401 -14.53 -4.62 5.53
N ALA A 402 -15.64 -4.46 4.78
CA ALA A 402 -15.61 -4.23 3.34
C ALA A 402 -14.81 -2.97 2.98
N ARG A 403 -15.02 -1.85 3.70
CA ARG A 403 -14.24 -0.62 3.49
C ARG A 403 -12.75 -0.81 3.73
N ALA A 404 -12.39 -1.50 4.81
CA ALA A 404 -11.01 -1.86 5.09
C ALA A 404 -10.42 -2.70 3.94
N TRP A 405 -11.14 -3.75 3.49
CA TRP A 405 -10.68 -4.60 2.40
C TRP A 405 -10.35 -3.80 1.13
N PHE A 406 -11.22 -2.87 0.72
CA PHE A 406 -10.98 -2.01 -0.44
C PHE A 406 -9.74 -1.14 -0.28
N TYR A 407 -9.52 -0.54 0.89
CA TYR A 407 -8.30 0.23 1.13
C TYR A 407 -7.04 -0.65 1.00
N PHE A 408 -7.03 -1.83 1.64
CA PHE A 408 -5.87 -2.72 1.57
C PHE A 408 -5.65 -3.32 0.18
N ARG A 409 -6.72 -3.50 -0.61
CA ARG A 409 -6.61 -3.91 -2.02
C ARG A 409 -5.78 -2.91 -2.84
N THR A 410 -5.80 -1.63 -2.48
CA THR A 410 -5.05 -0.56 -3.17
C THR A 410 -3.83 -0.05 -2.39
N ALA A 411 -3.53 -0.56 -1.19
CA ALA A 411 -2.48 -0.01 -0.33
C ALA A 411 -1.08 -0.02 -0.98
N ALA A 412 -0.76 -1.06 -1.76
CA ALA A 412 0.48 -1.14 -2.52
C ALA A 412 0.56 -0.03 -3.59
N ALA A 413 -0.53 0.21 -4.33
CA ALA A 413 -0.60 1.30 -5.31
C ALA A 413 -0.47 2.67 -4.65
N VAL A 414 -1.11 2.86 -3.49
CA VAL A 414 -0.98 4.09 -2.71
C VAL A 414 0.47 4.32 -2.29
N GLY A 415 1.16 3.30 -1.77
CA GLY A 415 2.57 3.42 -1.40
C GLY A 415 3.51 3.68 -2.58
N LEU A 416 3.15 3.28 -3.80
CA LEU A 416 3.91 3.60 -5.03
C LEU A 416 3.69 5.04 -5.49
N LEU A 417 2.47 5.54 -5.39
CA LEU A 417 2.06 6.85 -5.89
C LEU A 417 2.28 7.98 -4.87
N ASP A 418 2.32 7.66 -3.58
CA ASP A 418 2.66 8.58 -2.49
C ASP A 418 4.15 8.95 -2.55
N VAL A 419 4.41 10.11 -3.14
CA VAL A 419 5.74 10.73 -3.19
C VAL A 419 5.98 11.44 -1.86
N VAL A 420 6.97 10.98 -1.11
CA VAL A 420 7.23 11.53 0.23
C VAL A 420 7.60 13.01 0.14
N GLY A 421 6.93 13.82 0.95
CA GLY A 421 7.02 15.28 0.92
C GLY A 421 5.96 15.96 0.02
N ASP A 422 5.22 15.20 -0.78
CA ASP A 422 4.08 15.64 -1.57
C ASP A 422 2.84 14.79 -1.24
N LEU A 423 1.98 15.33 -0.38
CA LEU A 423 0.77 14.65 0.06
C LEU A 423 -0.38 14.75 -0.96
N SER A 424 -0.18 15.37 -2.13
CA SER A 424 -1.25 15.65 -3.09
C SER A 424 -2.01 14.40 -3.53
N PHE A 425 -1.32 13.28 -3.73
CA PHE A 425 -1.98 12.02 -4.09
C PHE A 425 -2.88 11.49 -2.97
N LEU A 426 -2.40 11.58 -1.72
CA LEU A 426 -3.16 11.17 -0.54
C LEU A 426 -4.35 12.10 -0.30
N GLU A 427 -4.20 13.40 -0.58
CA GLU A 427 -5.28 14.38 -0.57
C GLU A 427 -6.35 14.05 -1.61
N ASP A 428 -5.96 13.79 -2.86
CA ASP A 428 -6.88 13.39 -3.93
C ASP A 428 -7.70 12.14 -3.57
N LEU A 429 -7.03 11.13 -3.02
CA LEU A 429 -7.66 9.91 -2.51
C LEU A 429 -8.69 10.22 -1.40
N SER A 430 -8.27 11.00 -0.40
CA SER A 430 -9.10 11.37 0.75
C SER A 430 -10.33 12.18 0.34
N LEU A 431 -10.15 13.14 -0.58
CA LEU A 431 -11.22 13.96 -1.12
C LEU A 431 -12.21 13.12 -1.93
N HIS A 432 -11.72 12.21 -2.79
CA HIS A 432 -12.60 11.33 -3.57
C HIS A 432 -13.47 10.44 -2.67
N PHE A 433 -12.88 9.84 -1.63
CA PHE A 433 -13.65 9.07 -0.64
C PHE A 433 -14.70 9.94 0.04
N THR A 434 -14.28 11.07 0.61
CA THR A 434 -15.14 11.93 1.43
C THR A 434 -16.31 12.49 0.63
N TRP A 435 -16.07 12.91 -0.62
CA TRP A 435 -17.11 13.43 -1.52
C TRP A 435 -18.12 12.36 -1.94
N LEU A 436 -17.68 11.16 -2.33
CA LEU A 436 -18.64 10.09 -2.64
C LEU A 436 -19.42 9.64 -1.39
N ARG A 437 -18.76 9.60 -0.24
CA ARG A 437 -19.38 9.18 1.02
C ARG A 437 -20.44 10.19 1.49
N SER A 438 -20.22 11.50 1.31
CA SER A 438 -21.21 12.52 1.63
C SER A 438 -22.46 12.40 0.75
N LEU A 439 -22.29 12.28 -0.57
CA LEU A 439 -23.41 12.09 -1.51
C LEU A 439 -24.22 10.83 -1.20
N ARG A 440 -23.53 9.72 -0.92
CA ARG A 440 -24.20 8.47 -0.50
C ARG A 440 -25.05 8.68 0.76
N TRP A 441 -24.53 9.40 1.75
CA TRP A 441 -25.26 9.67 2.98
C TRP A 441 -26.50 10.53 2.73
N GLU A 442 -26.35 11.62 1.97
CA GLU A 442 -27.46 12.51 1.60
C GLU A 442 -28.56 11.75 0.87
N ALA A 443 -28.20 10.90 -0.09
CA ALA A 443 -29.14 10.08 -0.85
C ALA A 443 -29.93 9.09 0.05
N ILE A 444 -29.27 8.49 1.05
CA ILE A 444 -29.93 7.58 2.00
C ILE A 444 -30.87 8.33 2.95
N GLN A 445 -30.46 9.51 3.45
CA GLN A 445 -31.29 10.32 4.36
C GLN A 445 -32.53 10.88 3.68
N LEU A 446 -32.42 11.34 2.43
CA LEU A 446 -33.57 11.80 1.65
C LEU A 446 -34.60 10.69 1.47
N ASN A 447 -34.14 9.46 1.23
CA ASN A 447 -35.00 8.30 1.09
C ASN A 447 -35.70 7.92 2.41
N ALA A 448 -35.01 8.01 3.55
CA ALA A 448 -35.59 7.74 4.86
C ALA A 448 -36.67 8.75 5.28
N LYS A 449 -36.67 9.97 4.71
CA LYS A 449 -37.70 11.01 4.95
C LYS A 449 -38.89 10.92 3.99
N ALA A 450 -38.75 10.19 2.88
CA ALA A 450 -39.79 10.03 1.86
C ALA A 450 -40.70 8.81 2.09
N LEU A 451 -40.26 7.88 2.96
CA LEU A 451 -41.01 6.75 3.52
C LEU A 451 -41.67 7.16 4.83
#